data_AF-A0A429E890-F1
#
_entry.id   AF-A0A429E890-F1
#
_cell.length_a   1.000
_cell.length_b   1.000
_cell.length_c   1.000
_cell.angle_alpha   90.00
_cell.angle_beta   90.00
_cell.angle_gamma   90.00
#
_symmetry.space_group_name_H-M   'P 1'
#
loop_
_entity.id
_entity.type
_entity.pdbx_description
1 polymer ?
#
loop_
_entity_poly.entity_id
_entity_poly.type
_entity_poly.pdbx_seq_one_letter_code
_entity_poly.pdbx_strand_id
1 'polypeptide(L)'
;MEINDLTPAEARVWRAFATGTKVDFRAADDEDPADGASWGPERSVRAAVLRALLLDGPREDGEVPALSLAGARVTGRLELQYAEVGHPVRLRHCHFDEAPRFYAARLRELNLSESVLPGLIGHAARVDGVLRLTRARFEGMVRLGGAEVTGSVYLESTRIHAPDAEGPVLQLNQAVLAADLWAPGLHARGEVRLNGARVTGTVNLTEAVLDRPGGTALQAETLTTEADVLMRHAEVRGRLELRGARIPGRLDLSHARLANPGGTALRASSCVIGELWLREGPVVRGALNLRRAQVDVLFLQPDVVADWVQLNDLTYTSLIPHEPAERRLPMLEMGDSYLPFTYEQLTAAYRRIGDDDAARVVQLAKQRRRRRTLPWYGRLWGHLQDVTVGYGFRPLRAGGWLLSLLAVGSLAYGLHHPPPLKPQEAPDFNPVFYTLDLLLPVISFGQENAFSPENWYQTLSYVLIITGWILATTVITGLTRTVSRQ
;
A
#
# COMPACT_ATOMS: atom_id res chain seq x y z
N MET A 1 -16.13 -12.03 -51.29
CA MET A 1 -17.38 -12.62 -50.78
C MET A 1 -18.48 -11.66 -51.22
N GLU A 2 -19.26 -12.03 -52.23
CA GLU A 2 -20.33 -11.18 -52.72
C GLU A 2 -21.39 -11.02 -51.62
N ILE A 3 -21.59 -9.79 -51.15
CA ILE A 3 -22.57 -9.43 -50.12
C ILE A 3 -23.92 -9.21 -50.82
N ASN A 4 -24.35 -10.17 -51.64
CA ASN A 4 -25.50 -9.97 -52.53
C ASN A 4 -26.85 -10.21 -51.83
N ASP A 5 -26.87 -10.94 -50.71
CA ASP A 5 -28.09 -11.19 -49.93
C ASP A 5 -27.99 -10.56 -48.52
N LEU A 6 -28.22 -9.24 -48.43
CA LEU A 6 -28.36 -8.54 -47.15
C LEU A 6 -29.74 -8.81 -46.55
N THR A 7 -29.79 -9.18 -45.27
CA THR A 7 -31.05 -9.24 -44.52
C THR A 7 -31.65 -7.84 -44.34
N PRO A 8 -32.96 -7.70 -44.05
CA PRO A 8 -33.55 -6.38 -43.80
C PRO A 8 -32.86 -5.58 -42.69
N ALA A 9 -32.39 -6.27 -41.64
CA ALA A 9 -31.62 -5.68 -40.56
C ALA A 9 -30.27 -5.14 -41.06
N GLU A 10 -29.52 -5.97 -41.80
CA GLU A 10 -28.22 -5.59 -42.36
C GLU A 10 -28.33 -4.46 -43.39
N ALA A 11 -29.36 -4.45 -44.23
CA ALA A 11 -29.62 -3.37 -45.18
C ALA A 11 -29.92 -2.03 -44.48
N ARG A 12 -30.61 -2.07 -43.32
CA ARG A 12 -30.84 -0.89 -42.47
C ARG A 12 -29.52 -0.37 -41.90
N VAL A 13 -28.65 -1.26 -41.42
CA VAL A 13 -27.30 -0.90 -40.94
C VAL A 13 -26.45 -0.32 -42.07
N TRP A 14 -26.49 -0.92 -43.26
CA TRP A 14 -25.70 -0.48 -44.41
C TRP A 14 -26.02 0.95 -44.82
N ARG A 15 -27.31 1.31 -44.88
CA ARG A 15 -27.74 2.68 -45.19
C ARG A 15 -27.37 3.67 -44.09
N ALA A 16 -27.59 3.29 -42.83
CA ALA A 16 -27.29 4.16 -41.70
C ALA A 16 -25.79 4.41 -41.48
N PHE A 17 -24.93 3.49 -41.95
CA PHE A 17 -23.48 3.65 -41.86
C PHE A 17 -22.98 4.87 -42.65
N ALA A 18 -23.48 5.08 -43.87
CA ALA A 18 -23.05 6.17 -44.74
C ALA A 18 -23.33 7.55 -44.13
N THR A 19 -24.46 7.68 -43.46
CA THR A 19 -24.94 8.90 -42.77
C THR A 19 -24.53 8.95 -41.29
N GLY A 20 -23.82 7.94 -40.77
CA GLY A 20 -23.43 7.82 -39.37
C GLY A 20 -24.60 7.74 -38.35
N THR A 21 -25.81 7.44 -38.81
CA THR A 21 -27.02 7.47 -37.99
C THR A 21 -27.09 6.24 -37.08
N LYS A 22 -27.59 6.40 -35.85
CA LYS A 22 -27.75 5.29 -34.90
C LYS A 22 -28.88 4.35 -35.35
N VAL A 23 -28.60 3.06 -35.41
CA VAL A 23 -29.60 2.00 -35.58
C VAL A 23 -29.84 1.32 -34.24
N ASP A 24 -31.05 1.50 -33.70
CA ASP A 24 -31.50 0.80 -32.49
C ASP A 24 -32.48 -0.32 -32.88
N PHE A 25 -32.20 -1.52 -32.38
CA PHE A 25 -33.02 -2.73 -32.54
C PHE A 25 -33.72 -3.16 -31.24
N ARG A 26 -33.51 -2.44 -30.14
CA ARG A 26 -34.18 -2.72 -28.86
C ARG A 26 -35.67 -2.39 -28.97
N ALA A 27 -36.53 -3.24 -28.41
CA ALA A 27 -37.96 -2.95 -28.27
C ALA A 27 -38.26 -2.22 -26.96
N ALA A 28 -37.48 -2.49 -25.90
CA ALA A 28 -37.51 -1.77 -24.64
C ALA A 28 -36.09 -1.44 -24.12
N ASP A 29 -35.97 -0.42 -23.27
CA ASP A 29 -34.67 0.01 -22.73
C ASP A 29 -34.11 -0.94 -21.65
N ASP A 30 -34.93 -1.85 -21.11
CA ASP A 30 -34.61 -2.78 -20.03
C ASP A 30 -34.32 -4.22 -20.48
N GLU A 31 -34.26 -4.48 -21.80
CA GLU A 31 -33.85 -5.79 -22.32
C GLU A 31 -32.44 -6.17 -21.81
N ASP A 32 -32.20 -7.45 -21.48
CA ASP A 32 -30.85 -7.92 -21.12
C ASP A 32 -30.17 -8.51 -22.36
N PRO A 33 -29.00 -8.00 -22.78
CA PRO A 33 -28.26 -8.53 -23.93
C PRO A 33 -27.70 -9.94 -23.67
N ALA A 34 -27.72 -10.44 -22.44
CA ALA A 34 -27.44 -11.85 -22.14
C ALA A 34 -28.48 -12.80 -22.76
N ASP A 35 -29.74 -12.38 -22.89
CA ASP A 35 -30.79 -13.15 -23.59
C ASP A 35 -30.65 -13.07 -25.12
N GLY A 36 -29.59 -12.42 -25.59
CA GLY A 36 -29.28 -12.18 -26.99
C GLY A 36 -29.20 -13.41 -27.88
N ALA A 37 -28.90 -14.58 -27.31
CA ALA A 37 -28.89 -15.83 -28.05
C ALA A 37 -30.29 -16.23 -28.59
N SER A 38 -31.37 -15.73 -27.98
CA SER A 38 -32.76 -15.97 -28.41
C SER A 38 -33.24 -15.00 -29.50
N TRP A 39 -32.44 -13.99 -29.82
CA TRP A 39 -32.81 -12.93 -30.74
C TRP A 39 -32.88 -13.43 -32.19
N GLY A 40 -33.96 -13.09 -32.89
CA GLY A 40 -34.25 -13.55 -34.23
C GLY A 40 -33.51 -12.79 -35.34
N PRO A 41 -33.77 -13.14 -36.61
CA PRO A 41 -33.10 -12.55 -37.77
C PRO A 41 -33.39 -11.04 -37.94
N GLU A 42 -34.47 -10.52 -37.36
CA GLU A 42 -34.87 -9.12 -37.40
C GLU A 42 -33.86 -8.15 -36.74
N ARG A 43 -32.99 -8.67 -35.85
CA ARG A 43 -31.95 -7.92 -35.14
C ARG A 43 -30.59 -8.60 -35.19
N SER A 44 -30.43 -9.59 -36.08
CA SER A 44 -29.17 -10.30 -36.29
C SER A 44 -28.40 -9.69 -37.45
N VAL A 45 -27.12 -9.39 -37.22
CA VAL A 45 -26.22 -8.78 -38.20
C VAL A 45 -24.98 -9.65 -38.30
N ARG A 46 -24.62 -10.09 -39.51
CA ARG A 46 -23.41 -10.90 -39.69
C ARG A 46 -22.16 -10.06 -39.49
N ALA A 47 -21.19 -10.60 -38.76
CA ALA A 47 -19.90 -9.98 -38.54
C ALA A 47 -19.13 -9.69 -39.84
N ALA A 48 -19.35 -10.50 -40.88
CA ALA A 48 -18.76 -10.28 -42.19
C ALA A 48 -19.31 -9.02 -42.90
N VAL A 49 -20.58 -8.69 -42.69
CA VAL A 49 -21.19 -7.44 -43.20
C VAL A 49 -20.61 -6.24 -42.44
N LEU A 50 -20.51 -6.34 -41.11
CA LEU A 50 -19.87 -5.31 -40.30
C LEU A 50 -18.42 -5.07 -40.72
N ARG A 51 -17.65 -6.15 -40.94
CA ARG A 51 -16.27 -6.08 -41.44
C ARG A 51 -16.20 -5.36 -42.78
N ALA A 52 -17.08 -5.69 -43.72
CA ALA A 52 -17.11 -5.04 -45.03
C ALA A 52 -17.41 -3.54 -44.93
N LEU A 53 -18.38 -3.15 -44.09
CA LEU A 53 -18.69 -1.75 -43.83
C LEU A 53 -17.51 -0.98 -43.23
N LEU A 54 -16.77 -1.60 -42.31
CA LEU A 54 -15.65 -0.95 -41.64
C LEU A 54 -14.40 -0.79 -42.53
N LEU A 55 -14.24 -1.64 -43.55
CA LEU A 55 -13.10 -1.59 -44.48
C LEU A 55 -13.41 -0.76 -45.73
N ASP A 56 -14.52 -1.05 -46.41
CA ASP A 56 -14.88 -0.48 -47.72
C ASP A 56 -16.35 0.02 -47.75
N GLY A 57 -16.87 0.48 -46.61
CA GLY A 57 -18.25 0.94 -46.49
C GLY A 57 -18.59 2.16 -47.37
N PRO A 58 -19.88 2.34 -47.71
CA PRO A 58 -20.35 3.47 -48.50
C PRO A 58 -20.07 4.80 -47.80
N ARG A 59 -19.79 5.83 -48.60
CA ARG A 59 -19.55 7.21 -48.14
C ARG A 59 -20.52 8.14 -48.86
N GLU A 60 -21.14 9.05 -48.11
CA GLU A 60 -21.95 10.14 -48.65
C GLU A 60 -21.25 11.48 -48.42
N ASP A 61 -21.29 12.35 -49.42
CA ASP A 61 -20.63 13.65 -49.35
C ASP A 61 -21.29 14.54 -48.29
N GLY A 62 -20.47 15.09 -47.39
CA GLY A 62 -20.92 15.97 -46.30
C GLY A 62 -21.29 15.24 -45.00
N GLU A 63 -21.41 13.91 -45.02
CA GLU A 63 -21.69 13.09 -43.84
C GLU A 63 -20.44 12.37 -43.34
N VAL A 64 -20.43 12.02 -42.04
CA VAL A 64 -19.33 11.27 -41.42
C VAL A 64 -19.76 9.84 -41.17
N PRO A 65 -19.22 8.86 -41.93
CA PRO A 65 -19.60 7.46 -41.75
C PRO A 65 -19.19 6.96 -40.36
N ALA A 66 -20.12 6.25 -39.72
CA ALA A 66 -19.94 5.68 -38.40
C ALA A 66 -20.79 4.42 -38.23
N LEU A 67 -20.22 3.39 -37.61
CA LEU A 67 -20.97 2.20 -37.23
C LEU A 67 -21.58 2.42 -35.85
N SER A 68 -22.90 2.62 -35.78
CA SER A 68 -23.62 2.90 -34.53
C SER A 68 -24.82 1.98 -34.39
N LEU A 69 -24.64 0.88 -33.67
CA LEU A 69 -25.65 -0.15 -33.42
C LEU A 69 -25.98 -0.24 -31.94
N ALA A 70 -27.28 -0.45 -31.66
CA ALA A 70 -27.78 -0.80 -30.34
C ALA A 70 -28.74 -2.00 -30.42
N GLY A 71 -28.59 -2.98 -29.51
CA GLY A 71 -29.52 -4.12 -29.41
C GLY A 71 -29.39 -5.16 -30.51
N ALA A 72 -28.22 -5.28 -31.15
CA ALA A 72 -28.01 -6.22 -32.26
C ALA A 72 -27.33 -7.50 -31.79
N ARG A 73 -27.70 -8.64 -32.38
CA ARG A 73 -26.95 -9.89 -32.28
C ARG A 73 -25.93 -9.96 -33.42
N VAL A 74 -24.65 -10.00 -33.09
CA VAL A 74 -23.56 -10.13 -34.06
C VAL A 74 -23.23 -11.61 -34.26
N THR A 75 -23.57 -12.12 -35.44
CA THR A 75 -23.39 -13.54 -35.79
C THR A 75 -22.06 -13.77 -36.51
N GLY A 76 -21.35 -14.82 -36.10
CA GLY A 76 -19.99 -15.11 -36.57
C GLY A 76 -18.92 -14.18 -35.99
N ARG A 77 -17.68 -14.40 -36.39
CA ARG A 77 -16.53 -13.69 -35.82
C ARG A 77 -16.23 -12.37 -36.53
N LEU A 78 -16.18 -11.28 -35.76
CA LEU A 78 -15.71 -9.98 -36.25
C LEU A 78 -14.18 -9.95 -36.24
N GLU A 79 -13.57 -10.15 -37.41
CA GLU A 79 -12.12 -10.13 -37.60
C GLU A 79 -11.68 -8.85 -38.33
N LEU A 80 -10.89 -8.02 -37.64
CA LEU A 80 -10.28 -6.80 -38.17
C LEU A 80 -8.76 -6.79 -37.91
N GLN A 81 -8.13 -7.96 -37.99
CA GLN A 81 -6.70 -8.10 -37.75
C GLN A 81 -5.91 -7.26 -38.77
N TYR A 82 -4.97 -6.45 -38.29
CA TYR A 82 -4.18 -5.51 -39.10
C TYR A 82 -4.99 -4.47 -39.90
N ALA A 83 -6.28 -4.32 -39.63
CA ALA A 83 -7.13 -3.38 -40.34
C ALA A 83 -6.94 -1.95 -39.81
N GLU A 84 -7.09 -0.97 -40.69
CA GLU A 84 -7.21 0.45 -40.33
C GLU A 84 -8.66 0.90 -40.52
N VAL A 85 -9.33 1.17 -39.41
CA VAL A 85 -10.73 1.60 -39.37
C VAL A 85 -10.77 3.07 -38.97
N GLY A 86 -10.93 3.93 -39.98
CA GLY A 86 -10.98 5.39 -39.79
C GLY A 86 -12.27 5.90 -39.13
N HIS A 87 -13.27 5.03 -38.97
CA HIS A 87 -14.63 5.35 -38.53
C HIS A 87 -14.86 4.94 -37.06
N PRO A 88 -15.68 5.69 -36.29
CA PRO A 88 -16.07 5.27 -34.95
C PRO A 88 -16.90 3.97 -34.96
N VAL A 89 -16.54 3.02 -34.09
CA VAL A 89 -17.25 1.75 -33.93
C VAL A 89 -18.00 1.74 -32.59
N ARG A 90 -19.32 1.84 -32.64
CA ARG A 90 -20.20 1.86 -31.47
C ARG A 90 -21.21 0.72 -31.57
N LEU A 91 -20.96 -0.32 -30.80
CA LEU A 91 -21.80 -1.52 -30.68
C LEU A 91 -22.25 -1.59 -29.22
N ARG A 92 -23.37 -0.91 -28.91
CA ARG A 92 -23.89 -0.83 -27.55
C ARG A 92 -24.94 -1.89 -27.34
N HIS A 93 -24.98 -2.51 -26.16
CA HIS A 93 -26.07 -3.42 -25.82
C HIS A 93 -26.22 -4.56 -26.86
N CYS A 94 -25.09 -5.03 -27.40
CA CYS A 94 -25.06 -6.07 -28.43
C CYS A 94 -24.70 -7.42 -27.81
N HIS A 95 -25.13 -8.50 -28.46
CA HIS A 95 -24.73 -9.86 -28.14
C HIS A 95 -23.79 -10.39 -29.23
N PHE A 96 -22.65 -10.95 -28.85
CA PHE A 96 -21.71 -11.53 -29.80
C PHE A 96 -21.67 -13.05 -29.66
N ASP A 97 -21.88 -13.77 -30.76
CA ASP A 97 -21.80 -15.23 -30.75
C ASP A 97 -20.33 -15.72 -30.65
N GLU A 98 -19.38 -14.95 -31.18
CA GLU A 98 -17.95 -15.27 -31.18
C GLU A 98 -17.08 -14.07 -30.73
N ALA A 99 -15.90 -14.35 -30.19
CA ALA A 99 -15.01 -13.32 -29.65
C ALA A 99 -14.40 -12.46 -30.78
N PRO A 100 -14.62 -11.13 -30.79
CA PRO A 100 -14.03 -10.24 -31.79
C PRO A 100 -12.50 -10.19 -31.70
N ARG A 101 -11.86 -10.07 -32.87
CA ARG A 101 -10.40 -10.04 -33.05
C ARG A 101 -9.94 -8.75 -33.72
N PHE A 102 -9.24 -7.92 -32.95
CA PHE A 102 -8.64 -6.64 -33.32
C PHE A 102 -7.11 -6.66 -33.20
N TYR A 103 -6.47 -7.84 -33.41
CA TYR A 103 -5.02 -7.96 -33.33
C TYR A 103 -4.33 -6.96 -34.26
N ALA A 104 -3.45 -6.11 -33.73
CA ALA A 104 -2.75 -5.06 -34.46
C ALA A 104 -3.65 -4.15 -35.31
N ALA A 105 -4.93 -4.02 -34.95
CA ALA A 105 -5.87 -3.15 -35.64
C ALA A 105 -5.68 -1.70 -35.21
N ARG A 106 -5.90 -0.75 -36.11
CA ARG A 106 -5.98 0.68 -35.78
C ARG A 106 -7.44 1.13 -35.87
N LEU A 107 -7.98 1.59 -34.75
CA LEU A 107 -9.38 1.99 -34.61
C LEU A 107 -9.46 3.46 -34.20
N ARG A 108 -10.41 4.21 -34.74
CA ARG A 108 -10.69 5.57 -34.28
C ARG A 108 -11.28 5.59 -32.87
N GLU A 109 -12.31 4.78 -32.62
CA GLU A 109 -13.02 4.65 -31.35
C GLU A 109 -13.63 3.25 -31.31
N LEU A 110 -13.62 2.59 -30.14
CA LEU A 110 -14.32 1.33 -29.94
C LEU A 110 -15.18 1.40 -28.68
N ASN A 111 -16.50 1.32 -28.87
CA ASN A 111 -17.47 1.32 -27.79
C ASN A 111 -18.29 0.04 -27.84
N LEU A 112 -18.05 -0.83 -26.85
CA LEU A 112 -18.77 -2.09 -26.61
C LEU A 112 -19.61 -2.02 -25.33
N SER A 113 -20.04 -0.82 -24.94
CA SER A 113 -20.74 -0.62 -23.66
C SER A 113 -22.00 -1.48 -23.60
N GLU A 114 -22.26 -2.04 -22.42
CA GLU A 114 -23.47 -2.83 -22.13
C GLU A 114 -23.59 -4.11 -22.97
N SER A 115 -22.55 -4.50 -23.71
CA SER A 115 -22.60 -5.68 -24.58
C SER A 115 -22.17 -6.95 -23.86
N VAL A 116 -22.63 -8.10 -24.34
CA VAL A 116 -22.19 -9.43 -23.89
C VAL A 116 -21.29 -10.04 -24.95
N LEU A 117 -20.08 -10.43 -24.55
CA LEU A 117 -19.07 -11.00 -25.43
C LEU A 117 -18.43 -12.25 -24.83
N PRO A 118 -18.15 -13.29 -25.62
CA PRO A 118 -17.43 -14.47 -25.15
C PRO A 118 -15.92 -14.22 -24.94
N GLY A 119 -15.42 -13.03 -25.30
CA GLY A 119 -14.04 -12.61 -25.10
C GLY A 119 -13.68 -11.42 -25.99
N LEU A 120 -12.45 -10.91 -25.86
CA LEU A 120 -11.93 -9.84 -26.72
C LEU A 120 -10.44 -10.04 -26.96
N ILE A 121 -10.02 -10.10 -28.21
CA ILE A 121 -8.60 -10.25 -28.58
C ILE A 121 -8.17 -8.99 -29.34
N GLY A 122 -7.47 -8.09 -28.67
CA GLY A 122 -6.95 -6.83 -29.22
C GLY A 122 -5.48 -6.61 -28.84
N HIS A 123 -4.64 -7.64 -28.95
CA HIS A 123 -3.20 -7.49 -28.73
C HIS A 123 -2.59 -6.52 -29.75
N ALA A 124 -1.75 -5.60 -29.28
CA ALA A 124 -1.13 -4.54 -30.09
C ALA A 124 -2.14 -3.65 -30.85
N ALA A 125 -3.42 -3.64 -30.44
CA ALA A 125 -4.42 -2.76 -31.04
C ALA A 125 -4.12 -1.30 -30.70
N ARG A 126 -4.31 -0.42 -31.67
CA ARG A 126 -4.20 1.04 -31.51
C ARG A 126 -5.58 1.66 -31.55
N VAL A 127 -5.93 2.42 -30.52
CA VAL A 127 -7.19 3.16 -30.46
C VAL A 127 -6.87 4.64 -30.31
N ASP A 128 -7.09 5.40 -31.38
CA ASP A 128 -6.75 6.84 -31.44
C ASP A 128 -7.65 7.68 -30.50
N GLY A 129 -8.84 7.17 -30.18
CA GLY A 129 -9.79 7.78 -29.27
C GLY A 129 -9.98 6.94 -28.00
N VAL A 130 -11.23 6.69 -27.65
CA VAL A 130 -11.62 6.01 -26.41
C VAL A 130 -11.92 4.53 -26.67
N LEU A 131 -11.49 3.68 -25.74
CA LEU A 131 -11.96 2.29 -25.64
C LEU A 131 -12.97 2.19 -24.50
N ARG A 132 -14.25 2.03 -24.83
CA ARG A 132 -15.34 1.99 -23.85
C ARG A 132 -15.94 0.59 -23.75
N LEU A 133 -15.77 -0.04 -22.60
CA LEU A 133 -16.29 -1.36 -22.23
C LEU A 133 -17.21 -1.27 -20.99
N THR A 134 -17.74 -0.07 -20.70
CA THR A 134 -18.62 0.22 -19.56
C THR A 134 -19.80 -0.74 -19.51
N ARG A 135 -20.02 -1.37 -18.35
CA ARG A 135 -21.09 -2.36 -18.10
C ARG A 135 -21.10 -3.54 -19.07
N ALA A 136 -20.01 -3.80 -19.80
CA ALA A 136 -19.88 -4.98 -20.63
C ALA A 136 -19.76 -6.25 -19.78
N ARG A 137 -20.22 -7.39 -20.31
CA ARG A 137 -20.10 -8.70 -19.68
C ARG A 137 -19.24 -9.59 -20.58
N PHE A 138 -18.15 -10.09 -20.04
CA PHE A 138 -17.24 -10.99 -20.72
C PHE A 138 -17.30 -12.38 -20.09
N GLU A 139 -17.65 -13.39 -20.89
CA GLU A 139 -17.65 -14.81 -20.49
C GLU A 139 -16.29 -15.49 -20.72
N GLY A 140 -15.35 -14.76 -21.32
CA GLY A 140 -13.98 -15.21 -21.55
C GLY A 140 -12.96 -14.11 -21.32
N MET A 141 -11.74 -14.36 -21.81
CA MET A 141 -10.59 -13.48 -21.57
C MET A 141 -10.67 -12.20 -22.42
N VAL A 142 -10.24 -11.08 -21.81
CA VAL A 142 -10.01 -9.79 -22.47
C VAL A 142 -8.50 -9.57 -22.59
N ARG A 143 -7.99 -9.64 -23.82
CA ARG A 143 -6.56 -9.55 -24.13
C ARG A 143 -6.26 -8.28 -24.91
N LEU A 144 -5.72 -7.29 -24.22
CA LEU A 144 -5.31 -5.97 -24.71
C LEU A 144 -3.82 -5.72 -24.43
N GLY A 145 -3.02 -6.79 -24.41
CA GLY A 145 -1.57 -6.68 -24.19
C GLY A 145 -0.90 -5.88 -25.30
N GLY A 146 -0.02 -4.95 -24.95
CA GLY A 146 0.64 -4.06 -25.90
C GLY A 146 -0.29 -3.10 -26.63
N ALA A 147 -1.56 -2.98 -26.22
CA ALA A 147 -2.48 -2.04 -26.83
C ALA A 147 -2.10 -0.61 -26.51
N GLU A 148 -2.24 0.29 -27.47
CA GLU A 148 -1.97 1.72 -27.33
C GLU A 148 -3.32 2.45 -27.45
N VAL A 149 -3.72 3.17 -26.40
CA VAL A 149 -4.95 3.96 -26.40
C VAL A 149 -4.60 5.39 -26.08
N THR A 150 -4.87 6.30 -27.02
CA THR A 150 -4.59 7.72 -26.83
C THR A 150 -5.60 8.34 -25.85
N GLY A 151 -6.86 7.91 -25.91
CA GLY A 151 -7.88 8.28 -24.92
C GLY A 151 -7.89 7.36 -23.70
N SER A 152 -8.94 7.49 -22.88
CA SER A 152 -9.13 6.67 -21.69
C SER A 152 -9.72 5.29 -22.03
N VAL A 153 -9.42 4.30 -21.19
CA VAL A 153 -10.07 2.98 -21.22
C VAL A 153 -11.11 2.93 -20.11
N TYR A 154 -12.38 2.77 -20.49
CA TYR A 154 -13.49 2.68 -19.53
C TYR A 154 -13.93 1.23 -19.36
N LEU A 155 -13.81 0.72 -18.14
CA LEU A 155 -14.20 -0.61 -17.65
C LEU A 155 -15.16 -0.52 -16.45
N GLU A 156 -15.87 0.60 -16.35
CA GLU A 156 -16.81 0.87 -15.26
C GLU A 156 -17.90 -0.20 -15.19
N SER A 157 -18.07 -0.81 -14.01
CA SER A 157 -19.05 -1.87 -13.76
C SER A 157 -18.98 -3.05 -14.74
N THR A 158 -17.83 -3.22 -15.41
CA THR A 158 -17.60 -4.35 -16.32
C THR A 158 -17.49 -5.64 -15.51
N ARG A 159 -18.06 -6.73 -16.02
CA ARG A 159 -17.97 -8.05 -15.40
C ARG A 159 -17.18 -8.99 -16.30
N ILE A 160 -16.11 -9.57 -15.78
CA ILE A 160 -15.28 -10.54 -16.48
C ILE A 160 -15.28 -11.83 -15.68
N HIS A 161 -15.91 -12.86 -16.25
CA HIS A 161 -15.99 -14.18 -15.66
C HIS A 161 -15.57 -15.21 -16.71
N ALA A 162 -14.37 -15.74 -16.56
CA ALA A 162 -13.84 -16.78 -17.44
C ALA A 162 -13.44 -18.00 -16.58
N PRO A 163 -14.40 -18.86 -16.17
CA PRO A 163 -14.14 -19.95 -15.24
C PRO A 163 -13.13 -20.97 -15.78
N ASP A 164 -13.12 -21.20 -17.10
CA ASP A 164 -12.25 -22.16 -17.78
C ASP A 164 -10.92 -21.56 -18.24
N ALA A 165 -10.62 -20.30 -17.88
CA ALA A 165 -9.40 -19.64 -18.32
C ALA A 165 -8.17 -20.10 -17.50
N GLU A 166 -7.19 -20.70 -18.18
CA GLU A 166 -5.88 -21.01 -17.59
C GLU A 166 -5.00 -19.75 -17.36
N GLY A 167 -5.39 -18.61 -17.95
CA GLY A 167 -4.60 -17.37 -17.97
C GLY A 167 -5.27 -16.17 -17.29
N PRO A 168 -4.70 -14.96 -17.45
CA PRO A 168 -5.33 -13.74 -16.95
C PRO A 168 -6.63 -13.44 -17.67
N VAL A 169 -7.65 -13.07 -16.91
CA VAL A 169 -8.99 -12.74 -17.42
C VAL A 169 -9.04 -11.36 -18.04
N LEU A 170 -8.22 -10.44 -17.52
CA LEU A 170 -7.97 -9.13 -18.12
C LEU A 170 -6.46 -8.93 -18.25
N GLN A 171 -5.98 -8.77 -19.48
CA GLN A 171 -4.57 -8.62 -19.79
C GLN A 171 -4.32 -7.29 -20.51
N LEU A 172 -3.64 -6.38 -19.84
CA LEU A 172 -3.18 -5.07 -20.34
C LEU A 172 -1.66 -4.94 -20.13
N ASN A 173 -0.92 -6.05 -20.20
CA ASN A 173 0.54 -6.04 -20.05
C ASN A 173 1.17 -5.18 -21.16
N GLN A 174 2.13 -4.33 -20.82
CA GLN A 174 2.78 -3.41 -21.76
C GLN A 174 1.81 -2.48 -22.52
N ALA A 175 0.57 -2.33 -22.04
CA ALA A 175 -0.35 -1.38 -22.64
C ALA A 175 0.10 0.05 -22.35
N VAL A 176 -0.09 0.95 -23.32
CA VAL A 176 0.20 2.38 -23.18
C VAL A 176 -1.11 3.14 -23.25
N LEU A 177 -1.49 3.75 -22.15
CA LEU A 177 -2.70 4.57 -22.04
C LEU A 177 -2.26 6.01 -21.83
N ALA A 178 -2.51 6.87 -22.81
CA ALA A 178 -2.10 8.28 -22.73
C ALA A 178 -3.05 9.13 -21.86
N ALA A 179 -4.19 8.57 -21.43
CA ALA A 179 -5.10 9.15 -20.46
C ALA A 179 -5.34 8.17 -19.29
N ASP A 180 -6.59 7.96 -18.88
CA ASP A 180 -6.94 7.21 -17.67
C ASP A 180 -7.29 5.74 -17.95
N LEU A 181 -7.01 4.88 -16.97
CA LEU A 181 -7.66 3.57 -16.84
C LEU A 181 -8.82 3.71 -15.84
N TRP A 182 -10.04 3.84 -16.35
CA TRP A 182 -11.23 4.08 -15.54
C TRP A 182 -12.06 2.80 -15.36
N ALA A 183 -11.87 2.11 -14.25
CA ALA A 183 -12.49 0.81 -13.95
C ALA A 183 -13.20 0.75 -12.58
N PRO A 184 -14.01 1.76 -12.17
CA PRO A 184 -14.74 1.67 -10.92
C PRO A 184 -15.82 0.58 -10.98
N GLY A 185 -15.97 -0.19 -9.91
CA GLY A 185 -16.93 -1.31 -9.85
C GLY A 185 -16.59 -2.48 -10.78
N LEU A 186 -15.34 -2.56 -11.29
CA LEU A 186 -14.89 -3.69 -12.10
C LEU A 186 -14.99 -4.99 -11.29
N HIS A 187 -15.68 -6.00 -11.83
CA HIS A 187 -15.74 -7.33 -11.24
C HIS A 187 -14.94 -8.30 -12.11
N ALA A 188 -13.76 -8.71 -11.64
CA ALA A 188 -12.90 -9.66 -12.32
C ALA A 188 -12.71 -10.92 -11.46
N ARG A 189 -13.24 -12.05 -11.94
CA ARG A 189 -13.01 -13.37 -11.34
C ARG A 189 -11.84 -14.04 -12.05
N GLY A 190 -10.64 -13.89 -11.51
CA GLY A 190 -9.38 -14.37 -12.08
C GLY A 190 -8.26 -13.33 -11.97
N GLU A 191 -7.16 -13.53 -12.72
CA GLU A 191 -6.02 -12.60 -12.71
C GLU A 191 -6.29 -11.38 -13.58
N VAL A 192 -6.05 -10.19 -13.04
CA VAL A 192 -5.88 -8.95 -13.82
C VAL A 192 -4.39 -8.66 -13.94
N ARG A 193 -3.89 -8.47 -15.16
CA ARG A 193 -2.45 -8.25 -15.43
C ARG A 193 -2.20 -6.91 -16.12
N LEU A 194 -1.47 -6.03 -15.43
CA LEU A 194 -1.01 -4.70 -15.86
C LEU A 194 0.52 -4.61 -15.94
N ASN A 195 1.24 -5.73 -16.04
CA ASN A 195 2.71 -5.77 -15.99
C ASN A 195 3.34 -4.87 -17.07
N GLY A 196 4.17 -3.92 -16.63
CA GLY A 196 4.83 -2.94 -17.47
C GLY A 196 3.89 -2.02 -18.25
N ALA A 197 2.61 -1.94 -17.86
CA ALA A 197 1.71 -0.95 -18.42
C ALA A 197 2.18 0.46 -18.06
N ARG A 198 1.95 1.41 -18.96
CA ARG A 198 2.18 2.84 -18.74
C ARG A 198 0.86 3.57 -18.86
N VAL A 199 0.46 4.26 -17.80
CA VAL A 199 -0.77 5.06 -17.76
C VAL A 199 -0.38 6.48 -17.41
N THR A 200 -0.49 7.40 -18.36
CA THR A 200 -0.18 8.81 -18.11
C THR A 200 -1.15 9.39 -17.07
N GLY A 201 -2.43 9.05 -17.17
CA GLY A 201 -3.44 9.49 -16.20
C GLY A 201 -3.54 8.63 -14.94
N THR A 202 -4.74 8.59 -14.39
CA THR A 202 -5.10 7.87 -13.17
C THR A 202 -5.52 6.43 -13.49
N VAL A 203 -5.12 5.49 -12.64
CA VAL A 203 -5.69 4.13 -12.61
C VAL A 203 -6.76 4.09 -11.52
N ASN A 204 -8.04 4.10 -11.91
CA ASN A 204 -9.15 4.06 -10.97
C ASN A 204 -9.80 2.67 -10.94
N LEU A 205 -9.63 1.98 -9.83
CA LEU A 205 -10.21 0.68 -9.46
C LEU A 205 -11.05 0.80 -8.18
N THR A 206 -11.64 1.97 -7.94
CA THR A 206 -12.55 2.22 -6.81
C THR A 206 -13.73 1.23 -6.86
N GLU A 207 -14.07 0.61 -5.72
CA GLU A 207 -15.12 -0.41 -5.61
C GLU A 207 -14.93 -1.64 -6.51
N ALA A 208 -13.72 -1.86 -7.07
CA ALA A 208 -13.44 -3.04 -7.86
C ALA A 208 -13.42 -4.30 -6.98
N VAL A 209 -13.97 -5.40 -7.49
CA VAL A 209 -13.89 -6.74 -6.88
C VAL A 209 -12.98 -7.61 -7.74
N LEU A 210 -11.80 -7.92 -7.20
CA LEU A 210 -10.79 -8.76 -7.82
C LEU A 210 -10.69 -10.07 -7.05
N ASP A 211 -11.20 -11.15 -7.64
CA ASP A 211 -11.37 -12.43 -6.95
C ASP A 211 -10.53 -13.53 -7.60
N ARG A 212 -9.43 -13.89 -6.94
CA ARG A 212 -8.58 -15.04 -7.26
C ARG A 212 -7.91 -15.59 -5.99
N PRO A 213 -8.67 -16.32 -5.15
CA PRO A 213 -8.18 -16.77 -3.85
C PRO A 213 -6.98 -17.71 -4.00
N GLY A 214 -5.97 -17.54 -3.13
CA GLY A 214 -4.71 -18.31 -3.18
C GLY A 214 -3.76 -17.95 -4.33
N GLY A 215 -4.21 -17.15 -5.30
CA GLY A 215 -3.42 -16.68 -6.43
C GLY A 215 -3.09 -15.19 -6.37
N THR A 216 -2.66 -14.63 -7.50
CA THR A 216 -2.52 -13.19 -7.71
C THR A 216 -3.81 -12.65 -8.34
N ALA A 217 -4.48 -11.73 -7.67
CA ALA A 217 -5.71 -11.11 -8.17
C ALA A 217 -5.38 -9.93 -9.10
N LEU A 218 -4.41 -9.09 -8.72
CA LEU A 218 -3.87 -8.02 -9.56
C LEU A 218 -2.36 -8.11 -9.62
N GLN A 219 -1.82 -8.27 -10.83
CA GLN A 219 -0.39 -8.25 -11.11
C GLN A 219 -0.04 -7.01 -11.91
N ALA A 220 0.62 -6.04 -11.27
CA ALA A 220 1.04 -4.78 -11.88
C ALA A 220 2.53 -4.51 -11.62
N GLU A 221 3.36 -5.51 -11.93
CA GLU A 221 4.81 -5.40 -11.80
C GLU A 221 5.34 -4.35 -12.79
N THR A 222 6.19 -3.44 -12.31
CA THR A 222 6.73 -2.32 -13.10
C THR A 222 5.68 -1.38 -13.74
N LEU A 223 4.46 -1.35 -13.20
CA LEU A 223 3.44 -0.36 -13.59
C LEU A 223 4.00 1.06 -13.39
N THR A 224 3.86 1.91 -14.40
CA THR A 224 4.21 3.33 -14.29
C THR A 224 2.95 4.16 -14.48
N THR A 225 2.63 4.99 -13.50
CA THR A 225 1.61 6.04 -13.60
C THR A 225 2.26 7.42 -13.51
N GLU A 226 1.64 8.47 -14.06
CA GLU A 226 2.06 9.85 -13.78
C GLU A 226 1.15 10.54 -12.76
N ALA A 227 -0.04 9.98 -12.50
CA ALA A 227 -0.97 10.42 -11.47
C ALA A 227 -1.21 9.32 -10.42
N ASP A 228 -2.46 9.10 -10.04
CA ASP A 228 -2.86 8.28 -8.90
C ASP A 228 -3.25 6.84 -9.29
N VAL A 229 -3.18 5.94 -8.32
CA VAL A 229 -3.80 4.62 -8.35
C VAL A 229 -4.84 4.57 -7.23
N LEU A 230 -6.11 4.62 -7.60
CA LEU A 230 -7.24 4.69 -6.67
C LEU A 230 -7.89 3.32 -6.54
N MET A 231 -7.89 2.75 -5.34
CA MET A 231 -8.49 1.46 -5.01
C MET A 231 -9.37 1.58 -3.76
N ARG A 232 -10.07 2.71 -3.61
CA ARG A 232 -10.98 2.94 -2.47
C ARG A 232 -12.10 1.93 -2.46
N HIS A 233 -12.44 1.39 -1.30
CA HIS A 233 -13.49 0.35 -1.16
C HIS A 233 -13.29 -0.89 -2.05
N ALA A 234 -12.09 -1.12 -2.60
CA ALA A 234 -11.83 -2.28 -3.43
C ALA A 234 -11.82 -3.57 -2.59
N GLU A 235 -12.37 -4.65 -3.12
CA GLU A 235 -12.29 -5.98 -2.52
C GLU A 235 -11.31 -6.84 -3.32
N VAL A 236 -10.18 -7.18 -2.71
CA VAL A 236 -9.14 -8.02 -3.32
C VAL A 236 -8.99 -9.31 -2.54
N ARG A 237 -9.43 -10.41 -3.16
CA ARG A 237 -9.25 -11.78 -2.64
C ARG A 237 -8.12 -12.45 -3.44
N GLY A 238 -6.94 -12.54 -2.84
CA GLY A 238 -5.70 -12.93 -3.48
C GLY A 238 -4.62 -11.86 -3.30
N ARG A 239 -3.47 -12.05 -3.96
CA ARG A 239 -2.34 -11.12 -3.88
C ARG A 239 -2.55 -9.90 -4.78
N LEU A 240 -2.32 -8.72 -4.22
CA LEU A 240 -2.07 -7.47 -4.94
C LEU A 240 -0.54 -7.28 -5.09
N GLU A 241 -0.04 -7.41 -6.32
CA GLU A 241 1.39 -7.36 -6.65
C GLU A 241 1.72 -6.09 -7.43
N LEU A 242 2.48 -5.19 -6.81
CA LEU A 242 2.89 -3.88 -7.35
C LEU A 242 4.41 -3.75 -7.44
N ARG A 243 5.17 -4.86 -7.37
CA ARG A 243 6.64 -4.82 -7.35
C ARG A 243 7.23 -3.91 -8.43
N GLY A 244 8.12 -3.01 -8.03
CA GLY A 244 8.80 -2.11 -8.97
C GLY A 244 7.92 -1.03 -9.58
N ALA A 245 6.65 -0.89 -9.16
CA ALA A 245 5.76 0.14 -9.66
C ALA A 245 6.24 1.55 -9.27
N ARG A 246 5.99 2.51 -10.17
CA ARG A 246 6.28 3.94 -9.98
C ARG A 246 4.96 4.70 -10.04
N ILE A 247 4.55 5.22 -8.88
CA ILE A 247 3.29 5.94 -8.67
C ILE A 247 3.65 7.27 -7.99
N PRO A 248 4.07 8.30 -8.73
CA PRO A 248 4.51 9.56 -8.13
C PRO A 248 3.38 10.28 -7.37
N GLY A 249 2.12 10.02 -7.73
CA GLY A 249 0.95 10.45 -6.99
C GLY A 249 0.61 9.53 -5.81
N ARG A 250 -0.68 9.29 -5.63
CA ARG A 250 -1.23 8.53 -4.50
C ARG A 250 -1.61 7.11 -4.89
N LEU A 251 -1.19 6.14 -4.08
CA LEU A 251 -1.79 4.81 -4.00
C LEU A 251 -2.83 4.80 -2.86
N ASP A 252 -4.11 4.93 -3.21
CA ASP A 252 -5.22 5.05 -2.27
C ASP A 252 -5.92 3.72 -2.06
N LEU A 253 -5.66 3.07 -0.93
CA LEU A 253 -6.31 1.83 -0.48
C LEU A 253 -7.26 2.09 0.70
N SER A 254 -7.80 3.30 0.82
CA SER A 254 -8.75 3.65 1.89
C SER A 254 -9.99 2.74 1.81
N HIS A 255 -10.40 2.19 2.96
CA HIS A 255 -11.52 1.26 3.08
C HIS A 255 -11.40 -0.05 2.28
N ALA A 256 -10.26 -0.33 1.66
CA ALA A 256 -10.07 -1.53 0.84
C ALA A 256 -10.01 -2.79 1.71
N ARG A 257 -10.59 -3.88 1.21
CA ARG A 257 -10.53 -5.21 1.83
C ARG A 257 -9.50 -6.06 1.11
N LEU A 258 -8.35 -6.27 1.74
CA LEU A 258 -7.26 -7.09 1.18
C LEU A 258 -7.17 -8.41 1.94
N ALA A 259 -7.37 -9.54 1.25
CA ALA A 259 -7.36 -10.85 1.86
C ALA A 259 -6.62 -11.90 1.01
N ASN A 260 -5.53 -12.43 1.53
CA ASN A 260 -4.81 -13.59 1.01
C ASN A 260 -4.24 -14.43 2.17
N PRO A 261 -5.10 -15.19 2.88
CA PRO A 261 -4.69 -15.95 4.06
C PRO A 261 -3.59 -16.96 3.70
N GLY A 262 -2.57 -17.09 4.56
CA GLY A 262 -1.41 -17.95 4.31
C GLY A 262 -0.41 -17.44 3.27
N GLY A 263 -0.67 -16.28 2.65
CA GLY A 263 0.19 -15.67 1.64
C GLY A 263 0.45 -14.18 1.89
N THR A 264 0.97 -13.49 0.87
CA THR A 264 1.12 -12.02 0.86
C THR A 264 -0.14 -11.40 0.29
N ALA A 265 -0.79 -10.51 1.04
CA ALA A 265 -1.98 -9.78 0.60
C ALA A 265 -1.60 -8.58 -0.29
N LEU A 266 -0.63 -7.78 0.15
CA LEU A 266 -0.09 -6.65 -0.60
C LEU A 266 1.43 -6.75 -0.68
N ARG A 267 1.95 -6.79 -1.91
CA ARG A 267 3.38 -6.65 -2.19
C ARG A 267 3.64 -5.37 -2.98
N ALA A 268 4.20 -4.37 -2.32
CA ALA A 268 4.70 -3.15 -2.94
C ALA A 268 6.21 -3.03 -2.70
N SER A 269 6.96 -4.04 -3.14
CA SER A 269 8.41 -4.07 -2.96
C SER A 269 9.14 -3.31 -4.07
N SER A 270 10.17 -2.55 -3.73
CA SER A 270 10.96 -1.75 -4.69
C SER A 270 10.13 -0.73 -5.46
N CYS A 271 9.03 -0.25 -4.88
CA CYS A 271 8.17 0.78 -5.47
C CYS A 271 8.66 2.19 -5.14
N VAL A 272 8.31 3.15 -5.98
CA VAL A 272 8.41 4.58 -5.67
C VAL A 272 7.00 5.13 -5.67
N ILE A 273 6.53 5.59 -4.50
CA ILE A 273 5.16 6.04 -4.28
C ILE A 273 5.21 7.45 -3.66
N GLY A 274 4.43 8.40 -4.17
CA GLY A 274 4.27 9.69 -3.51
C GLY A 274 3.58 9.51 -2.17
N GLU A 275 2.31 9.11 -2.21
CA GLU A 275 1.52 8.86 -1.00
C GLU A 275 0.95 7.44 -0.98
N LEU A 276 1.15 6.69 0.11
CA LEU A 276 0.52 5.38 0.32
C LEU A 276 -0.53 5.48 1.42
N TRP A 277 -1.81 5.30 1.07
CA TRP A 277 -2.92 5.41 2.02
C TRP A 277 -3.54 4.06 2.33
N LEU A 278 -3.36 3.59 3.56
CA LEU A 278 -3.97 2.40 4.15
C LEU A 278 -4.70 2.84 5.43
N ARG A 279 -5.97 3.23 5.29
CA ARG A 279 -6.80 3.78 6.36
C ARG A 279 -8.25 3.29 6.30
N GLU A 280 -8.89 3.26 7.46
CA GLU A 280 -10.34 3.07 7.62
C GLU A 280 -10.89 1.81 6.93
N GLY A 281 -10.03 0.80 6.74
CA GLY A 281 -10.38 -0.51 6.18
C GLY A 281 -10.35 -1.61 7.24
N PRO A 282 -10.87 -2.81 6.92
CA PRO A 282 -10.68 -3.97 7.78
C PRO A 282 -9.20 -4.37 7.83
N VAL A 283 -8.84 -5.16 8.84
CA VAL A 283 -7.50 -5.74 8.98
C VAL A 283 -7.13 -6.50 7.71
N VAL A 284 -5.95 -6.19 7.15
CA VAL A 284 -5.39 -6.91 6.01
C VAL A 284 -5.10 -8.35 6.41
N ARG A 285 -5.74 -9.32 5.75
CA ARG A 285 -5.54 -10.75 6.05
C ARG A 285 -4.41 -11.31 5.18
N GLY A 286 -3.26 -11.62 5.76
CA GLY A 286 -2.06 -12.07 5.06
C GLY A 286 -0.95 -11.02 5.07
N ALA A 287 0.26 -11.36 4.63
CA ALA A 287 1.44 -10.52 4.83
C ALA A 287 1.41 -9.21 4.01
N LEU A 288 1.92 -8.14 4.62
CA LEU A 288 2.18 -6.84 3.97
C LEU A 288 3.69 -6.71 3.69
N ASN A 289 4.07 -6.60 2.42
CA ASN A 289 5.47 -6.49 2.02
C ASN A 289 5.74 -5.14 1.33
N LEU A 290 6.48 -4.27 2.04
CA LEU A 290 6.89 -2.94 1.59
C LEU A 290 8.42 -2.84 1.45
N ARG A 291 9.09 -3.97 1.19
CA ARG A 291 10.55 -4.02 1.17
C ARG A 291 11.15 -3.12 0.09
N ARG A 292 12.17 -2.34 0.43
CA ARG A 292 12.88 -1.42 -0.48
C ARG A 292 11.96 -0.40 -1.15
N ALA A 293 10.76 -0.15 -0.60
CA ALA A 293 9.87 0.86 -1.13
C ALA A 293 10.31 2.24 -0.66
N GLN A 294 10.10 3.23 -1.53
CA GLN A 294 10.30 4.64 -1.23
C GLN A 294 8.93 5.30 -1.26
N VAL A 295 8.48 5.79 -0.12
CA VAL A 295 7.16 6.43 0.02
C VAL A 295 7.38 7.84 0.57
N ASP A 296 6.85 8.90 -0.01
CA ASP A 296 6.99 10.22 0.63
C ASP A 296 6.09 10.29 1.88
N VAL A 297 4.78 10.16 1.69
CA VAL A 297 3.81 10.14 2.80
C VAL A 297 3.22 8.75 2.98
N LEU A 298 3.53 8.10 4.09
CA LEU A 298 2.93 6.83 4.48
C LEU A 298 1.78 7.07 5.46
N PHE A 299 0.54 6.92 4.99
CA PHE A 299 -0.63 6.87 5.86
C PHE A 299 -0.94 5.41 6.17
N LEU A 300 -0.56 4.96 7.35
CA LEU A 300 -0.76 3.58 7.81
C LEU A 300 -1.38 3.61 9.20
N GLN A 301 -2.62 3.17 9.35
CA GLN A 301 -3.22 3.01 10.67
C GLN A 301 -2.76 1.70 11.32
N PRO A 302 -2.34 1.70 12.61
CA PRO A 302 -1.90 0.48 13.31
C PRO A 302 -2.93 -0.65 13.28
N ASP A 303 -4.22 -0.29 13.34
CA ASP A 303 -5.32 -1.24 13.44
C ASP A 303 -5.63 -1.95 12.11
N VAL A 304 -5.12 -1.44 10.98
CA VAL A 304 -5.28 -2.04 9.63
C VAL A 304 -4.16 -3.05 9.34
N VAL A 305 -3.07 -3.01 10.10
CA VAL A 305 -1.84 -3.76 9.83
C VAL A 305 -2.05 -5.26 10.06
N ALA A 306 -1.52 -6.04 9.11
CA ALA A 306 -1.58 -7.50 9.04
C ALA A 306 -0.87 -8.25 10.18
N ASP A 307 -1.05 -9.57 10.21
CA ASP A 307 -0.32 -10.52 11.08
C ASP A 307 1.20 -10.53 10.84
N TRP A 308 1.65 -10.17 9.63
CA TRP A 308 3.07 -10.13 9.25
C TRP A 308 3.35 -8.90 8.38
N VAL A 309 4.35 -8.10 8.78
CA VAL A 309 4.83 -6.97 7.97
C VAL A 309 6.33 -7.12 7.63
N GLN A 310 6.68 -6.91 6.36
CA GLN A 310 8.07 -6.86 5.90
C GLN A 310 8.42 -5.43 5.47
N LEU A 311 9.25 -4.75 6.27
CA LEU A 311 9.61 -3.34 6.11
C LEU A 311 11.10 -3.12 5.76
N ASN A 312 11.81 -4.18 5.34
CA ASN A 312 13.26 -4.12 5.11
C ASN A 312 13.58 -3.03 4.08
N ASP A 313 14.43 -2.08 4.44
CA ASP A 313 14.83 -0.94 3.61
C ASP A 313 13.66 -0.07 3.12
N LEU A 314 12.54 -0.05 3.84
CA LEU A 314 11.45 0.91 3.59
C LEU A 314 11.90 2.30 4.05
N THR A 315 11.82 3.29 3.17
CA THR A 315 12.06 4.71 3.50
C THR A 315 10.77 5.50 3.37
N TYR A 316 10.50 6.36 4.35
CA TYR A 316 9.41 7.33 4.29
C TYR A 316 9.73 8.67 4.94
N THR A 317 9.25 9.75 4.32
CA THR A 317 9.44 11.13 4.82
C THR A 317 8.54 11.38 6.02
N SER A 318 7.26 11.04 5.90
CA SER A 318 6.23 11.32 6.90
C SER A 318 5.37 10.09 7.15
N LEU A 319 5.02 9.86 8.42
CA LEU A 319 4.15 8.77 8.85
C LEU A 319 2.89 9.33 9.52
N ILE A 320 1.72 9.02 8.96
CA ILE A 320 0.42 9.55 9.36
C ILE A 320 -0.52 8.35 9.67
N PRO A 321 -1.52 8.49 10.57
CA PRO A 321 -1.70 9.57 11.54
C PRO A 321 -0.60 9.59 12.59
N HIS A 322 -0.41 10.76 13.21
CA HIS A 322 0.44 10.87 14.38
C HIS A 322 -0.18 10.02 15.50
N GLU A 323 0.55 8.99 15.92
CA GLU A 323 0.14 8.05 16.96
C GLU A 323 1.30 7.89 17.96
N PRO A 324 1.02 7.58 19.23
CA PRO A 324 2.05 7.24 20.20
C PRO A 324 2.95 6.10 19.69
N ALA A 325 4.25 6.19 19.96
CA ALA A 325 5.24 5.21 19.51
C ALA A 325 4.87 3.79 19.97
N GLU A 326 4.30 3.63 21.15
CA GLU A 326 3.89 2.36 21.74
C GLU A 326 2.88 1.59 20.87
N ARG A 327 1.98 2.29 20.16
CA ARG A 327 1.03 1.65 19.24
C ARG A 327 1.69 1.22 17.94
N ARG A 328 2.79 1.88 17.55
CA ARG A 328 3.52 1.60 16.31
C ARG A 328 4.54 0.47 16.46
N LEU A 329 5.18 0.36 17.63
CA LEU A 329 6.26 -0.60 17.87
C LEU A 329 5.92 -2.07 17.60
N PRO A 330 4.72 -2.59 17.94
CA PRO A 330 4.35 -3.97 17.61
C PRO A 330 4.54 -4.29 16.13
N MET A 331 4.27 -3.35 15.22
CA MET A 331 4.43 -3.56 13.78
C MET A 331 5.87 -3.82 13.34
N LEU A 332 6.84 -3.26 14.07
CA LEU A 332 8.27 -3.46 13.81
C LEU A 332 8.78 -4.78 14.41
N GLU A 333 8.05 -5.35 15.37
CA GLU A 333 8.43 -6.57 16.07
C GLU A 333 7.86 -7.85 15.45
N MET A 334 6.85 -7.72 14.59
CA MET A 334 6.21 -8.84 13.88
C MET A 334 7.11 -9.53 12.84
N GLY A 335 8.26 -8.96 12.49
CA GLY A 335 9.23 -9.61 11.60
C GLY A 335 10.16 -10.59 12.32
N ASP A 336 10.57 -11.65 11.61
CA ASP A 336 11.49 -12.69 12.12
C ASP A 336 12.86 -12.15 12.55
N SER A 337 13.31 -11.07 11.93
CA SER A 337 14.67 -10.55 12.07
C SER A 337 14.70 -9.17 12.73
N TYR A 338 15.70 -8.96 13.59
CA TYR A 338 15.98 -7.64 14.13
C TYR A 338 16.59 -6.76 13.03
N LEU A 339 15.86 -5.72 12.63
CA LEU A 339 16.26 -4.77 11.59
C LEU A 339 16.50 -3.40 12.21
N PRO A 340 17.76 -3.00 12.48
CA PRO A 340 18.06 -1.70 13.11
C PRO A 340 17.54 -0.50 12.32
N PHE A 341 17.49 -0.62 10.98
CA PHE A 341 17.12 0.44 10.06
C PHE A 341 15.66 0.90 10.22
N THR A 342 14.72 -0.03 10.44
CA THR A 342 13.29 0.30 10.55
C THR A 342 13.00 1.16 11.78
N TYR A 343 13.71 0.93 12.88
CA TYR A 343 13.62 1.76 14.09
C TYR A 343 14.22 3.15 13.88
N GLU A 344 15.32 3.27 13.13
CA GLU A 344 15.91 4.57 12.79
C GLU A 344 14.98 5.38 11.89
N GLN A 345 14.36 4.73 10.89
CA GLN A 345 13.40 5.40 10.02
C GLN A 345 12.20 5.94 10.80
N LEU A 346 11.65 5.14 11.72
CA LEU A 346 10.55 5.58 12.58
C LEU A 346 10.98 6.72 13.52
N THR A 347 12.19 6.65 14.07
CA THR A 347 12.76 7.72 14.91
C THR A 347 12.91 9.03 14.11
N ALA A 348 13.41 8.95 12.88
CA ALA A 348 13.56 10.10 11.99
C ALA A 348 12.21 10.76 11.67
N ALA A 349 11.17 9.95 11.44
CA ALA A 349 9.82 10.46 11.21
C ALA A 349 9.24 11.20 12.43
N TYR A 350 9.40 10.67 13.65
CA TYR A 350 8.95 11.36 14.88
C TYR A 350 9.72 12.65 15.15
N ARG A 351 11.04 12.66 14.95
CA ARG A 351 11.84 13.88 15.11
C ARG A 351 11.43 14.96 14.12
N ARG A 352 11.10 14.58 12.88
CA ARG A 352 10.69 15.53 11.83
C ARG A 352 9.43 16.31 12.20
N ILE A 353 8.51 15.69 12.93
CA ILE A 353 7.29 16.34 13.43
C ILE A 353 7.46 17.00 14.80
N GLY A 354 8.67 16.97 15.38
CA GLY A 354 8.98 17.58 16.68
C GLY A 354 8.69 16.72 17.91
N ASP A 355 8.30 15.45 17.74
CA ASP A 355 8.04 14.54 18.87
C ASP A 355 9.30 13.78 19.29
N ASP A 356 10.13 14.48 20.08
CA ASP A 356 11.36 13.92 20.64
C ASP A 356 11.09 12.84 21.72
N ASP A 357 9.92 12.84 22.35
CA ASP A 357 9.55 11.84 23.35
C ASP A 357 9.29 10.49 22.70
N ALA A 358 8.44 10.46 21.67
CA ALA A 358 8.20 9.25 20.89
C ALA A 358 9.48 8.75 20.22
N ALA A 359 10.32 9.64 19.70
CA ALA A 359 11.63 9.27 19.14
C ALA A 359 12.52 8.55 20.16
N ARG A 360 12.54 9.00 21.43
CA ARG A 360 13.27 8.33 22.52
C ARG A 360 12.67 6.97 22.85
N VAL A 361 11.34 6.84 22.86
CA VAL A 361 10.66 5.56 23.08
C VAL A 361 11.02 4.53 22.01
N VAL A 362 11.07 4.94 20.74
CA VAL A 362 11.46 4.06 19.62
C VAL A 362 12.91 3.60 19.75
N GLN A 363 13.83 4.51 20.08
CA GLN A 363 15.25 4.17 20.31
C GLN A 363 15.45 3.24 21.52
N LEU A 364 14.67 3.43 22.58
CA LEU A 364 14.66 2.52 23.72
C LEU A 364 14.18 1.12 23.31
N ALA A 365 13.11 1.03 22.53
CA ALA A 365 12.61 -0.23 21.99
C ALA A 365 13.64 -0.93 21.09
N LYS A 366 14.35 -0.17 20.26
CA LYS A 366 15.48 -0.65 19.45
C LYS A 366 16.55 -1.33 20.32
N GLN A 367 16.99 -0.70 21.41
CA GLN A 367 17.99 -1.29 22.32
C GLN A 367 17.45 -2.53 23.05
N ARG A 368 16.17 -2.53 23.45
CA ARG A 368 15.52 -3.70 24.06
C ARG A 368 15.47 -4.89 23.10
N ARG A 369 15.17 -4.65 21.82
CA ARG A 369 15.16 -5.70 20.80
C ARG A 369 16.58 -6.19 20.50
N ARG A 370 17.55 -5.29 20.38
CA ARG A 370 18.98 -5.63 20.25
C ARG A 370 19.48 -6.47 21.42
N ARG A 371 19.01 -6.21 22.64
CA ARG A 371 19.39 -7.00 23.83
C ARG A 371 19.07 -8.48 23.63
N ARG A 372 17.95 -8.82 22.99
CA ARG A 372 17.57 -10.23 22.72
C ARG A 372 18.54 -10.95 21.79
N THR A 373 19.32 -10.23 20.98
CA THR A 373 20.33 -10.82 20.09
C THR A 373 21.71 -10.94 20.73
N LEU A 374 21.90 -10.49 21.98
CA LEU A 374 23.18 -10.52 22.68
C LEU A 374 23.39 -11.83 23.48
N PRO A 375 24.66 -12.21 23.72
CA PRO A 375 25.00 -13.29 24.65
C PRO A 375 24.53 -12.96 26.09
N TRP A 376 24.51 -13.97 26.96
CA TRP A 376 23.88 -13.88 28.28
C TRP A 376 24.43 -12.73 29.15
N TYR A 377 25.75 -12.47 29.13
CA TYR A 377 26.36 -11.36 29.89
C TYR A 377 25.91 -10.00 29.34
N GLY A 378 25.81 -9.87 28.02
CA GLY A 378 25.30 -8.67 27.36
C GLY A 378 23.82 -8.44 27.65
N ARG A 379 23.03 -9.52 27.82
CA ARG A 379 21.65 -9.44 28.29
C ARG A 379 21.55 -8.93 29.71
N LEU A 380 22.34 -9.49 30.64
CA LEU A 380 22.35 -9.06 32.04
C LEU A 380 22.74 -7.58 32.18
N TRP A 381 23.82 -7.17 31.50
CA TRP A 381 24.25 -5.77 31.46
C TRP A 381 23.18 -4.85 30.85
N GLY A 382 22.54 -5.29 29.77
CA GLY A 382 21.44 -4.55 29.15
C GLY A 382 20.21 -4.41 30.07
N HIS A 383 19.90 -5.42 30.88
CA HIS A 383 18.82 -5.32 31.89
C HIS A 383 19.17 -4.31 32.98
N LEU A 384 20.40 -4.34 33.49
CA LEU A 384 20.88 -3.35 34.46
C LEU A 384 20.74 -1.93 33.90
N GLN A 385 21.16 -1.68 32.66
CA GLN A 385 21.05 -0.38 31.99
C GLN A 385 19.60 0.07 31.75
N ASP A 386 18.66 -0.84 31.46
CA ASP A 386 17.24 -0.52 31.24
C ASP A 386 16.56 -0.08 32.55
N VAL A 387 16.91 -0.74 33.67
CA VAL A 387 16.37 -0.47 35.00
C VAL A 387 16.94 0.82 35.59
N THR A 388 18.26 1.04 35.48
CA THR A 388 18.92 2.19 36.10
C THR A 388 18.69 3.47 35.30
N VAL A 389 19.00 3.47 34.00
CA VAL A 389 19.06 4.69 33.18
C VAL A 389 18.16 4.62 31.93
N GLY A 390 17.56 3.46 31.64
CA GLY A 390 16.82 3.25 30.38
C GLY A 390 17.72 3.45 29.17
N TYR A 391 18.95 2.91 29.18
CA TYR A 391 19.96 3.10 28.13
C TYR A 391 20.37 4.56 27.85
N GLY A 392 20.19 5.47 28.82
CA GLY A 392 20.49 6.89 28.63
C GLY A 392 19.32 7.72 28.10
N PHE A 393 18.17 7.08 27.80
CA PHE A 393 16.98 7.78 27.30
C PHE A 393 16.02 8.23 28.41
N ARG A 394 16.21 7.80 29.67
CA ARG A 394 15.40 8.19 30.84
C ARG A 394 16.27 8.60 32.05
N PRO A 395 17.01 9.73 31.96
CA PRO A 395 17.94 10.15 33.01
C PRO A 395 17.28 10.43 34.37
N LEU A 396 16.00 10.83 34.39
CA LEU A 396 15.25 11.06 35.64
C LEU A 396 15.15 9.82 36.54
N ARG A 397 15.22 8.60 35.98
CA ARG A 397 15.26 7.37 36.78
C ARG A 397 16.52 7.26 37.62
N ALA A 398 17.66 7.71 37.10
CA ALA A 398 18.91 7.72 37.85
C ALA A 398 18.81 8.65 39.07
N GLY A 399 18.09 9.77 38.95
CA GLY A 399 17.77 10.64 40.09
C GLY A 399 16.91 9.94 41.14
N GLY A 400 15.89 9.18 40.74
CA GLY A 400 15.09 8.37 41.66
C GLY A 400 15.90 7.29 42.38
N TRP A 401 16.85 6.64 41.69
CA TRP A 401 17.78 5.70 42.31
C TRP A 401 18.73 6.39 43.29
N LEU A 402 19.26 7.57 42.96
CA LEU A 402 20.07 8.37 43.89
C LEU A 402 19.28 8.76 45.15
N LEU A 403 18.03 9.19 45.00
CA LEU A 403 17.16 9.50 46.16
C LEU A 403 16.85 8.26 46.99
N SER A 404 16.69 7.10 46.35
CA SER A 404 16.45 5.83 47.05
C SER A 404 17.70 5.40 47.83
N LEU A 405 18.89 5.49 47.23
CA LEU A 405 20.16 5.22 47.91
C LEU A 405 20.40 6.22 49.05
N LEU A 406 20.03 7.49 48.85
CA LEU A 406 20.08 8.50 49.89
C LEU A 406 19.18 8.13 51.08
N ALA A 407 17.94 7.73 50.82
CA ALA A 407 17.01 7.30 51.87
C ALA A 407 17.50 6.05 52.62
N VAL A 408 18.00 5.05 51.89
CA VAL A 408 18.54 3.81 52.47
C VAL A 408 19.77 4.08 53.32
N GLY A 409 20.73 4.87 52.81
CA GLY A 409 21.93 5.25 53.56
C GLY A 409 21.57 6.10 54.79
N SER A 410 20.70 7.10 54.63
CA SER A 410 20.25 7.94 55.75
C SER A 410 19.58 7.11 56.85
N LEU A 411 18.80 6.10 56.49
CA LEU A 411 18.18 5.19 57.45
C LEU A 411 19.23 4.28 58.11
N ALA A 412 20.14 3.69 57.33
CA ALA A 412 21.16 2.78 57.85
C ALA A 412 22.09 3.48 58.84
N TYR A 413 22.59 4.67 58.49
CA TYR A 413 23.48 5.46 59.34
C TYR A 413 22.74 6.24 60.43
N GLY A 414 21.45 6.51 60.27
CA GLY A 414 20.61 7.05 61.35
C GLY A 414 20.26 6.01 62.42
N LEU A 415 20.20 4.73 62.06
CA LEU A 415 20.05 3.63 63.02
C LEU A 415 21.37 3.28 63.70
N HIS A 416 22.49 3.39 62.98
CA HIS A 416 23.82 3.06 63.48
C HIS A 416 24.81 4.17 63.13
N HIS A 417 25.06 5.04 64.11
CA HIS A 417 25.93 6.19 63.92
C HIS A 417 27.40 5.72 63.82
N PRO A 418 28.13 6.08 62.75
CA PRO A 418 29.54 5.79 62.66
C PRO A 418 30.32 6.58 63.74
N PRO A 419 31.35 5.99 64.37
CA PRO A 419 32.15 6.68 65.35
C PRO A 419 32.95 7.85 64.73
N PRO A 420 33.10 8.97 65.46
CA PRO A 420 33.92 10.09 65.01
C PRO A 420 35.40 9.73 65.02
N LEU A 421 36.12 10.07 63.94
CA LEU A 421 37.57 9.85 63.79
C LEU A 421 38.38 10.69 64.79
N LYS A 422 37.89 11.88 65.13
CA LYS A 422 38.47 12.78 66.13
C LYS A 422 37.36 13.31 67.06
N PRO A 423 37.21 12.75 68.26
CA PRO A 423 36.08 13.06 69.16
C PRO A 423 35.94 14.54 69.56
N GLN A 424 37.01 15.33 69.46
CA GLN A 424 37.04 16.75 69.89
C GLN A 424 36.86 17.75 68.73
N GLU A 425 36.90 17.29 67.47
CA GLU A 425 36.83 18.15 66.26
C GLU A 425 35.69 17.76 65.30
N ALA A 426 34.92 16.71 65.62
CA ALA A 426 33.86 16.22 64.74
C ALA A 426 32.59 17.11 64.80
N PRO A 427 32.01 17.51 63.65
CA PRO A 427 30.73 18.22 63.60
C PRO A 427 29.57 17.34 64.06
N ASP A 428 28.42 17.93 64.38
CA ASP A 428 27.21 17.17 64.71
C ASP A 428 26.85 16.21 63.56
N PHE A 429 26.67 14.93 63.89
CA PHE A 429 26.42 13.89 62.89
C PHE A 429 25.03 14.07 62.28
N ASN A 430 24.97 14.21 60.96
CA ASN A 430 23.71 14.19 60.22
C ASN A 430 23.73 13.05 59.18
N PRO A 431 22.88 12.02 59.34
CA PRO A 431 22.92 10.85 58.47
C PRO A 431 22.57 11.17 57.01
N VAL A 432 21.78 12.22 56.75
CA VAL A 432 21.41 12.64 55.39
C VAL A 432 22.61 13.29 54.69
N PHE A 433 23.27 14.25 55.36
CA PHE A 433 24.45 14.92 54.77
C PHE A 433 25.65 13.99 54.68
N TYR A 434 25.84 13.07 55.63
CA TYR A 434 26.84 12.02 55.52
C TYR A 434 26.60 11.12 54.31
N THR A 435 25.35 10.71 54.07
CA THR A 435 25.01 9.89 52.89
C THR A 435 25.12 10.69 51.59
N LEU A 436 24.81 11.99 51.58
CA LEU A 436 25.01 12.87 50.42
C LEU A 436 26.49 13.00 50.06
N ASP A 437 27.38 13.14 51.04
CA ASP A 437 28.84 13.17 50.82
C ASP A 437 29.32 11.91 50.11
N LEU A 438 28.85 10.74 50.57
CA LEU A 438 29.19 9.46 49.94
C LEU A 438 28.69 9.38 48.49
N LEU A 439 27.49 9.87 48.20
CA LEU A 439 26.86 9.71 46.88
C LEU A 439 27.34 10.72 45.83
N LEU A 440 27.74 11.93 46.23
CA LEU A 440 28.03 13.04 45.31
C LEU A 440 29.55 13.31 45.21
N PRO A 441 30.20 13.02 44.07
CA PRO A 441 31.66 13.12 43.95
C PRO A 441 32.22 14.55 44.02
N VAL A 442 31.39 15.57 43.77
CA VAL A 442 31.84 16.97 43.59
C VAL A 442 31.52 17.85 44.80
N ILE A 443 30.52 17.48 45.59
CA ILE A 443 30.01 18.29 46.71
C ILE A 443 30.36 17.55 48.00
N SER A 444 31.12 18.20 48.87
CA SER A 444 31.40 17.70 50.22
C SER A 444 30.84 18.68 51.25
N PHE A 445 30.03 18.16 52.16
CA PHE A 445 29.46 18.80 53.34
C PHE A 445 30.30 18.55 54.60
N GLY A 446 31.44 17.86 54.47
CA GLY A 446 32.45 17.69 55.52
C GLY A 446 32.14 16.59 56.55
N GLN A 447 31.12 15.76 56.32
CA GLN A 447 30.71 14.67 57.22
C GLN A 447 31.49 13.39 56.91
N GLU A 448 31.71 13.04 55.64
CA GLU A 448 32.44 11.80 55.27
C GLU A 448 33.83 11.70 55.93
N ASN A 449 34.59 12.79 55.91
CA ASN A 449 35.96 12.83 56.45
C ASN A 449 36.02 12.84 57.99
N ALA A 450 34.89 13.07 58.66
CA ALA A 450 34.83 13.18 60.12
C ALA A 450 34.45 11.86 60.81
N PHE A 451 33.83 10.91 60.10
CA PHE A 451 33.28 9.69 60.69
C PHE A 451 33.77 8.44 59.94
N SER A 452 34.21 7.41 60.69
CA SER A 452 34.69 6.14 60.13
C SER A 452 33.70 5.02 60.42
N PRO A 453 32.96 4.52 59.42
CA PRO A 453 32.06 3.39 59.60
C PRO A 453 32.85 2.09 59.74
N GLU A 454 32.49 1.27 60.73
CA GLU A 454 33.14 -0.01 60.99
C GLU A 454 32.36 -1.19 60.39
N ASN A 455 33.08 -2.29 60.09
CA ASN A 455 32.51 -3.58 59.69
C ASN A 455 31.67 -3.50 58.39
N TRP A 456 30.45 -4.04 58.41
CA TRP A 456 29.56 -4.05 57.24
C TRP A 456 29.20 -2.65 56.73
N TYR A 457 29.16 -1.63 57.61
CA TYR A 457 28.85 -0.25 57.24
C TYR A 457 29.95 0.38 56.37
N GLN A 458 31.20 -0.07 56.49
CA GLN A 458 32.29 0.33 55.61
C GLN A 458 32.08 -0.19 54.18
N THR A 459 31.64 -1.46 54.07
CA THR A 459 31.32 -2.05 52.77
C THR A 459 30.12 -1.33 52.13
N LEU A 460 29.11 -0.98 52.94
CA LEU A 460 27.98 -0.17 52.50
C LEU A 460 28.42 1.21 51.98
N SER A 461 29.34 1.90 52.66
CA SER A 461 29.90 3.18 52.20
C SER A 461 30.58 3.05 50.84
N TYR A 462 31.41 2.02 50.63
CA TYR A 462 32.06 1.81 49.33
C TYR A 462 31.05 1.53 48.20
N VAL A 463 30.00 0.76 48.49
CA VAL A 463 28.93 0.51 47.51
C VAL A 463 28.18 1.80 47.18
N LEU A 464 27.83 2.62 48.18
CA LEU A 464 27.18 3.91 47.99
C LEU A 464 28.06 4.87 47.17
N ILE A 465 29.36 4.95 47.46
CA ILE A 465 30.30 5.78 46.69
C ILE A 465 30.33 5.37 45.22
N ILE A 466 30.61 4.09 44.94
CA ILE A 466 30.76 3.61 43.56
C ILE A 466 29.45 3.78 42.78
N THR A 467 28.31 3.39 43.35
CA THR A 467 27.01 3.48 42.67
C THR A 467 26.51 4.91 42.56
N GLY A 468 26.71 5.73 43.60
CA GLY A 468 26.39 7.14 43.65
C GLY A 468 27.12 7.92 42.56
N TRP A 469 28.43 7.73 42.42
CA TRP A 469 29.22 8.40 41.40
C TRP A 469 28.74 8.07 39.98
N ILE A 470 28.52 6.79 39.66
CA ILE A 470 28.02 6.35 38.35
C ILE A 470 26.66 6.99 38.03
N LEU A 471 25.73 6.99 38.99
CA LEU A 471 24.39 7.57 38.80
C LEU A 471 24.44 9.10 38.74
N ALA A 472 25.24 9.76 39.58
CA ALA A 472 25.40 11.21 39.60
C ALA A 472 25.97 11.74 38.28
N THR A 473 27.03 11.13 37.75
CA THR A 473 27.59 11.48 36.42
C THR A 473 26.54 11.32 35.32
N THR A 474 25.69 10.29 35.41
CA THR A 474 24.62 10.05 34.44
C THR A 474 23.53 11.13 34.50
N VAL A 475 23.11 11.53 35.70
CA VAL A 475 22.10 12.60 35.90
C VAL A 475 22.64 13.93 35.37
N ILE A 476 23.89 14.28 35.71
CA ILE A 476 24.54 15.51 35.24
C ILE A 476 24.58 15.51 33.71
N THR A 477 25.08 14.43 33.10
CA THR A 477 25.15 14.31 31.62
C THR A 477 23.77 14.42 30.97
N GLY A 478 22.74 13.84 31.60
CA GLY A 478 21.35 13.92 31.15
C GLY A 478 20.81 15.34 31.18
N LEU A 479 21.02 16.06 32.29
CA LEU A 479 20.59 17.45 32.49
C LEU A 479 21.32 18.42 31.54
N THR A 480 22.64 18.25 31.35
CA THR A 480 23.40 19.09 30.41
C THR A 480 22.88 18.93 28.98
N ARG A 481 22.53 17.71 28.55
CA ARG A 481 21.93 17.46 27.23
C ARG A 481 20.55 18.08 27.04
N THR A 482 19.75 18.16 28.10
CA THR A 482 18.42 18.80 28.02
C THR A 482 18.53 20.32 28.02
N VAL A 483 19.50 20.89 28.75
CA VAL A 483 19.72 22.34 28.82
C VAL A 483 20.36 22.87 27.54
N SER A 484 21.27 22.13 26.91
CA SER A 484 21.93 22.55 25.66
C SER A 484 21.02 22.48 24.41
N ARG A 485 19.74 22.13 24.58
CA ARG A 485 18.74 21.99 23.51
C ARG A 485 17.59 23.01 23.61
N GLN A 486 17.57 23.81 24.69
CA GLN A 486 16.82 25.06 24.77
C GLN A 486 17.74 26.20 24.32
#